data_AF-A0A8K0UBF6-F1
#
_entry.id   AF-A0A8K0UBF6-F1
#
_cell.length_a   1.000
_cell.length_b   1.000
_cell.length_c   1.000
_cell.angle_alpha   90.00
_cell.angle_beta   90.00
_cell.angle_gamma   90.00
#
_symmetry.space_group_name_H-M   'P 1'
#
loop_
_entity.id
_entity.type
_entity.pdbx_description
1 polymer ?
#
loop_
_entity_poly.entity_id
_entity_poly.type
_entity_poly.pdbx_seq_one_letter_code
_entity_poly.pdbx_strand_id
1 'polypeptide(L)'
;METLTLDCWVHGEYVERIFPVEISRTRIVRVLKEVIKDKISVKSRDVDACDLDPYFIRLPDDELNQWTLSGNPRLNLRLRLLR
;
A
#
# COMPACT_ATOMS: atom_id res chain seq x y z
N MET A 1 1.38 23.39 -5.35
CA MET A 1 0.53 22.18 -5.25
C MET A 1 1.10 21.35 -4.11
N GLU A 2 0.29 21.01 -3.11
CA GLU A 2 0.76 20.18 -1.99
C GLU A 2 0.79 18.71 -2.39
N THR A 3 1.97 18.10 -2.29
CA THR A 3 2.17 16.66 -2.44
C THR A 3 2.12 15.98 -1.08
N LEU A 4 1.63 14.75 -1.07
CA LEU A 4 1.62 13.85 0.06
C LEU A 4 2.58 12.70 -0.26
N THR A 5 3.45 12.38 0.71
CA THR A 5 4.27 11.17 0.67
C THR A 5 3.57 10.11 1.50
N LEU A 6 3.32 8.96 0.88
CA LEU A 6 2.69 7.79 1.49
C LEU A 6 3.68 6.65 1.51
N ASP A 7 4.02 6.16 2.69
CA ASP A 7 4.81 4.95 2.84
C ASP A 7 3.91 3.73 2.58
N CYS A 8 4.23 3.00 1.52
CA CYS A 8 3.43 1.89 1.03
C CYS A 8 4.09 0.57 1.43
N TRP A 9 3.32 -0.25 2.15
CA TRP A 9 3.68 -1.62 2.48
C TRP A 9 2.82 -2.59 1.66
N VAL A 10 3.45 -3.63 1.11
CA VAL A 10 2.75 -4.72 0.43
C VAL A 10 2.45 -5.80 1.45
N HIS A 11 1.17 -6.13 1.62
CA HIS A 11 0.74 -7.17 2.56
C HIS A 11 1.44 -8.50 2.25
N GLY A 12 2.10 -9.08 3.26
CA GLY A 12 2.89 -10.30 3.12
C GLY A 12 4.36 -10.12 2.73
N GLU A 13 4.82 -8.90 2.47
CA GLU A 13 6.25 -8.59 2.31
C GLU A 13 6.85 -8.03 3.61
N TYR A 14 8.17 -8.08 3.72
CA TYR A 14 8.90 -7.52 4.87
C TYR A 14 8.73 -6.00 4.99
N VAL A 15 8.68 -5.47 6.21
CA VAL A 15 8.57 -4.02 6.49
C VAL A 15 9.74 -3.24 5.89
N GLU A 16 10.92 -3.84 5.80
CA GLU A 16 12.10 -3.27 5.13
C GLU A 16 11.89 -2.96 3.64
N ARG A 17 10.84 -3.54 3.02
CA ARG A 17 10.46 -3.30 1.63
C ARG A 17 9.42 -2.20 1.47
N ILE A 18 9.06 -1.48 2.54
CA ILE A 18 8.26 -0.27 2.45
C ILE A 18 8.91 0.69 1.47
N PHE A 19 8.10 1.28 0.61
CA PHE A 19 8.57 2.27 -0.35
C PHE A 19 7.67 3.51 -0.32
N PRO A 20 8.26 4.71 -0.46
CA PRO A 20 7.48 5.93 -0.49
C PRO A 20 6.80 6.10 -1.85
N VAL A 21 5.58 6.61 -1.85
CA VAL A 21 4.83 7.05 -3.03
C VAL A 21 4.47 8.51 -2.86
N GLU A 22 4.81 9.32 -3.85
CA GLU A 22 4.44 10.73 -3.89
C GLU A 22 3.20 10.92 -4.76
N ILE A 23 2.19 11.61 -4.22
CA ILE A 23 0.96 11.93 -4.95
C ILE A 23 0.44 13.31 -4.56
N SER A 24 -0.17 14.03 -5.50
CA SER A 24 -0.88 15.28 -5.18
C SER A 24 -2.11 15.00 -4.32
N ARG A 25 -2.35 15.81 -3.28
CA ARG A 25 -3.52 15.67 -2.38
C ARG A 25 -4.87 15.76 -3.09
N THR A 26 -4.90 16.34 -4.28
CA THR A 26 -6.09 16.51 -5.12
C THR A 26 -6.38 15.32 -6.04
N ARG A 27 -5.48 14.32 -6.10
CA ARG A 27 -5.65 13.16 -6.98
C ARG A 27 -6.53 12.10 -6.33
N ILE A 28 -7.27 11.39 -7.17
CA ILE A 28 -8.15 10.30 -6.76
C ILE A 28 -7.37 9.02 -6.46
N VAL A 29 -7.98 8.11 -5.69
CA VAL A 29 -7.40 6.81 -5.29
C VAL A 29 -6.99 5.97 -6.50
N ARG A 30 -7.67 6.07 -7.64
CA ARG A 30 -7.26 5.38 -8.88
C ARG A 30 -5.82 5.72 -9.29
N VAL A 31 -5.47 7.00 -9.25
CA VAL A 31 -4.11 7.45 -9.61
C VAL A 31 -3.09 6.93 -8.59
N LEU A 32 -3.46 6.87 -7.30
CA LEU A 32 -2.63 6.25 -6.29
C LEU A 32 -2.35 4.76 -6.60
N LYS A 33 -3.38 4.00 -7.00
CA LYS A 33 -3.22 2.58 -7.38
C LYS A 33 -2.27 2.41 -8.56
N GLU A 34 -2.36 3.28 -9.58
CA GLU A 34 -1.45 3.26 -10.73
C GLU A 34 0.00 3.53 -10.32
N VAL A 35 0.23 4.57 -9.50
CA VAL A 35 1.60 4.89 -9.03
C VAL A 35 2.17 3.79 -8.14
N ILE A 36 1.36 3.19 -7.26
CA ILE A 36 1.77 2.04 -6.45
C ILE A 36 2.15 0.87 -7.36
N LYS A 37 1.32 0.54 -8.35
CA LYS A 37 1.59 -0.54 -9.31
C LYS A 37 2.94 -0.34 -10.02
N ASP A 38 3.19 0.86 -10.51
CA ASP A 38 4.44 1.16 -11.23
C ASP A 38 5.68 0.99 -10.34
N LYS A 39 5.55 1.25 -9.03
CA LYS A 39 6.63 1.06 -8.06
C LYS A 39 6.83 -0.40 -7.63
N ILE A 40 5.77 -1.20 -7.58
CA ILE A 40 5.88 -2.63 -7.28
C ILE A 40 6.41 -3.33 -8.55
N SER A 41 7.73 -3.31 -8.74
CA SER A 41 8.39 -3.79 -9.97
C SER A 41 8.68 -5.30 -9.95
N VAL A 42 8.60 -5.88 -11.15
CA VAL A 42 8.82 -7.28 -11.58
C VAL A 42 7.86 -8.34 -11.01
N LYS A 43 7.60 -8.38 -9.69
CA LYS A 43 6.77 -9.46 -9.10
C LYS A 43 5.26 -9.34 -9.38
N SER A 44 4.77 -8.15 -9.72
CA SER A 44 3.35 -7.86 -9.93
C SER A 44 3.04 -7.33 -11.33
N ARG A 45 3.88 -7.64 -12.33
CA ARG A 45 3.64 -7.26 -13.74
C ARG A 45 2.26 -7.71 -14.25
N ASP A 46 1.73 -8.80 -13.72
CA ASP A 46 0.44 -9.38 -14.10
C ASP A 46 -0.75 -8.87 -13.26
N VAL A 47 -0.54 -8.00 -12.27
CA VAL A 47 -1.62 -7.48 -11.43
C VAL A 47 -2.18 -6.18 -12.03
N ASP A 48 -3.49 -6.11 -12.26
CA ASP A 48 -4.15 -4.87 -12.66
C ASP A 48 -4.16 -3.89 -11.49
N ALA A 49 -3.97 -2.59 -11.76
CA ALA A 49 -4.08 -1.57 -10.71
C ALA A 49 -5.47 -1.56 -10.06
N CYS A 50 -6.50 -2.02 -10.79
CA CYS A 50 -7.85 -2.22 -10.29
C CYS A 50 -7.96 -3.31 -9.23
N ASP A 51 -7.09 -4.32 -9.28
CA ASP A 51 -7.07 -5.45 -8.35
C ASP A 51 -6.30 -5.12 -7.06
N LEU A 52 -5.57 -4.01 -7.04
CA LEU A 52 -4.95 -3.51 -5.82
C LEU A 52 -6.01 -2.97 -4.86
N ASP A 53 -5.98 -3.50 -3.64
CA ASP A 53 -6.78 -3.01 -2.52
C ASP A 53 -5.90 -2.27 -1.53
N PRO A 54 -5.80 -0.93 -1.65
CA PRO A 54 -5.05 -0.14 -0.70
C PRO A 54 -5.84 -0.01 0.61
N TYR A 55 -5.16 -0.21 1.73
CA TYR A 55 -5.69 -0.06 3.08
C TYR A 55 -4.97 1.10 3.77
N PHE A 56 -5.72 1.91 4.51
CA PHE A 56 -5.13 2.90 5.39
C PHE A 56 -4.88 2.27 6.76
N ILE A 57 -3.60 2.11 7.09
CA ILE A 57 -3.15 1.59 8.38
C ILE A 57 -2.40 2.69 9.14
N ARG A 58 -2.62 2.75 10.44
CA ARG A 58 -1.83 3.56 11.38
C ARG A 58 -1.25 2.61 12.41
N LEU A 59 -0.15 1.96 12.04
CA LEU A 59 0.55 1.01 12.89
C LEU A 59 2.01 1.42 12.98
N PRO A 60 2.66 1.28 14.15
CA PRO A 60 4.10 1.39 14.24
C PRO A 60 4.78 0.20 13.54
N ASP A 61 6.03 0.40 13.10
CA ASP A 61 6.80 -0.59 12.34
C ASP A 61 6.94 -1.94 13.08
N ASP A 62 7.05 -1.93 14.42
CA ASP A 62 7.13 -3.14 15.25
C ASP A 62 5.87 -4.00 15.15
N GLU A 63 4.69 -3.37 15.10
CA GLU A 63 3.41 -4.09 14.93
C GLU A 63 3.28 -4.62 13.51
N LEU A 64 3.74 -3.86 12.52
CA LEU A 64 3.74 -4.29 11.11
C LEU A 64 4.68 -5.47 10.86
N ASN A 65 5.83 -5.50 11.54
CA ASN A 65 6.75 -6.63 11.53
C ASN A 65 6.11 -7.89 12.10
N GLN A 66 5.37 -7.77 13.21
CA GLN A 66 4.62 -8.89 13.77
C GLN A 66 3.55 -9.43 12.80
N TRP A 67 2.93 -8.58 11.99
CA TRP A 67 1.96 -9.02 10.98
C TRP A 67 2.60 -9.87 9.88
N THR A 68 3.82 -9.51 9.48
CA THR A 68 4.62 -10.29 8.53
C THR A 68 4.99 -11.66 9.13
N LEU A 69 5.40 -11.70 10.39
CA LEU A 69 5.87 -12.92 11.08
C LEU A 69 4.72 -13.85 11.52
N SER A 70 3.54 -13.31 11.82
CA SER A 70 2.37 -14.07 12.29
C SER A 70 1.53 -14.70 11.16
N GLY A 71 1.98 -14.61 9.91
CA GLY A 71 1.30 -15.22 8.77
C GLY A 71 0.15 -14.39 8.21
N ASN A 72 0.27 -13.06 8.26
CA ASN A 72 -0.61 -12.08 7.61
C ASN A 72 -2.05 -12.08 8.15
N PRO A 73 -2.36 -11.32 9.21
CA PRO A 73 -3.73 -11.17 9.69
C PRO A 73 -4.63 -10.59 8.58
N ARG A 74 -5.89 -11.05 8.54
CA ARG A 74 -6.89 -10.55 7.58
C ARG A 74 -7.10 -9.05 7.80
N LEU A 75 -6.78 -8.25 6.78
CA LEU A 75 -7.04 -6.82 6.79
C LEU A 75 -8.55 -6.57 6.91
N ASN A 76 -8.95 -5.72 7.85
CA ASN A 76 -10.35 -5.38 8.05
C ASN A 76 -10.86 -4.53 6.87
N LEU A 77 -11.97 -4.93 6.25
CA LEU A 77 -12.60 -4.21 5.14
C LEU A 77 -12.90 -2.73 5.46
N ARG A 78 -13.07 -2.36 6.73
CA ARG A 78 -13.30 -0.98 7.16
C ARG A 78 -12.10 -0.06 6.94
N LEU A 79 -10.89 -0.61 6.80
CA LEU A 79 -9.67 0.15 6.55
C LEU A 79 -9.36 0.28 5.04
N ARG A 80 -10.15 -0.37 4.18
CA ARG A 80 -9.96 -0.32 2.73
C ARG A 80 -10.32 1.06 2.21
N LEU A 81 -9.42 1.65 1.43
CA LEU A 81 -9.72 2.88 0.71
C LEU A 81 -10.71 2.54 -0.42
N LEU A 82 -11.95 3.01 -0.27
CA LEU A 82 -13.02 2.80 -1.23
C LEU A 82 -12.74 3.52 -2.55
N ARG A 83 -13.35 2.99 -3.62
CA ARG A 83 -13.06 3.28 -5.03
C ARG A 83 -13.68 4.59 -5.51
#